data_AF-A0A1G0YVK1-F1
#
_entry.id   AF-A0A1G0YVK1-F1
#
_cell.length_a   1.000
_cell.length_b   1.000
_cell.length_c   1.000
_cell.angle_alpha   90.00
_cell.angle_beta   90.00
_cell.angle_gamma   90.00
#
_symmetry.space_group_name_H-M   'P 1'
#
loop_
_entity.id
_entity.type
_entity.pdbx_description
1 polymer ?
#
loop_
_entity_poly.entity_id
_entity_poly.type
_entity_poly.pdbx_seq_one_letter_code
_entity_poly.pdbx_strand_id
1 'polypeptide(L)'
;MIVFQRRKLGTVYTKSPAQNLSKFMADNMSKVVFSIFMCIAWLAVLYVLVGVVNFVGGQVGDAWERDLPTANIYNHPYCFPIKVIGIICVIFYVFRDKRIKR
;
A
#
# COMPACT_ATOMS: atom_id res chain seq x y z
N MET A 1 -0.69 -60.68 -15.31
CA MET A 1 -1.17 -60.18 -14.00
C MET A 1 -1.10 -58.66 -14.03
N ILE A 2 -2.22 -57.97 -14.27
CA ILE A 2 -2.23 -56.51 -14.41
C ILE A 2 -2.36 -55.92 -13.00
N VAL A 3 -1.27 -55.37 -12.49
CA VAL A 3 -1.23 -54.71 -11.17
C VAL A 3 -1.88 -53.33 -11.33
N PHE A 4 -3.16 -53.22 -10.98
CA PHE A 4 -3.82 -51.94 -10.81
C PHE A 4 -3.17 -51.20 -9.64
N GLN A 5 -2.33 -50.20 -9.94
CA GLN A 5 -1.89 -49.25 -8.92
C GLN A 5 -3.12 -48.45 -8.45
N ARG A 6 -3.55 -48.68 -7.20
CA ARG A 6 -4.51 -47.81 -6.52
C ARG A 6 -3.91 -46.41 -6.47
N ARG A 7 -4.33 -45.51 -7.37
CA ARG A 7 -4.16 -44.08 -7.14
C ARG A 7 -4.93 -43.79 -5.86
N LYS A 8 -4.20 -43.47 -4.77
CA LYS A 8 -4.84 -42.89 -3.59
C LYS A 8 -5.63 -41.70 -4.13
N LEU A 9 -6.95 -41.77 -4.10
CA LEU A 9 -7.77 -40.57 -4.14
C LEU A 9 -7.37 -39.83 -2.88
N GLY A 10 -6.31 -39.03 -2.99
CA GLY A 10 -6.03 -37.99 -2.00
C GLY A 10 -7.33 -37.23 -1.92
N THR A 11 -7.94 -37.23 -0.74
CA THR A 11 -9.06 -36.37 -0.46
C THR A 11 -8.58 -34.98 -0.82
N VAL A 12 -9.01 -34.49 -1.98
CA VAL A 12 -8.89 -33.08 -2.32
C VAL A 12 -9.88 -32.43 -1.39
N TYR A 13 -9.49 -32.25 -0.13
CA TYR A 13 -10.12 -31.32 0.77
C TYR A 13 -10.07 -30.01 -0.01
N THR A 14 -11.21 -29.64 -0.58
CA THR A 14 -11.42 -28.35 -1.22
C THR A 14 -11.27 -27.32 -0.11
N LYS A 15 -10.02 -26.90 0.13
CA LYS A 15 -9.71 -25.88 1.12
C LYS A 15 -10.55 -24.66 0.75
N SER A 16 -11.28 -24.14 1.74
CA SER A 16 -12.07 -22.95 1.50
C SER A 16 -11.13 -21.81 1.09
N PRO A 17 -11.57 -20.86 0.25
CA PRO A 17 -10.77 -19.69 -0.11
C PRO A 17 -10.19 -18.96 1.11
N ALA A 18 -10.92 -18.97 2.23
CA ALA A 18 -10.47 -18.42 3.51
C ALA A 18 -9.26 -19.16 4.11
N GLN A 19 -9.19 -20.49 3.99
CA GLN A 19 -8.04 -21.28 4.45
C GLN A 19 -6.79 -21.07 3.58
N ASN A 20 -6.97 -20.76 2.30
CA ASN A 20 -5.86 -20.38 1.43
C ASN A 20 -5.36 -18.95 1.74
N LEU A 21 -6.28 -18.03 2.02
CA LEU A 21 -5.94 -16.66 2.44
C LEU A 21 -5.20 -16.64 3.78
N SER A 22 -5.67 -17.41 4.77
CA SER A 22 -5.02 -17.46 6.09
C SER A 22 -3.60 -18.01 6.02
N LYS A 23 -3.38 -19.05 5.20
CA LYS A 23 -2.04 -19.60 4.97
C LYS A 23 -1.13 -18.58 4.27
N PHE A 24 -1.63 -17.91 3.23
CA PHE A 24 -0.89 -16.86 2.53
C PHE A 24 -0.51 -15.68 3.43
N MET A 25 -1.45 -15.24 4.29
CA MET A 25 -1.19 -14.16 5.24
C MET A 25 -0.20 -14.57 6.32
N ALA A 26 -0.29 -15.80 6.84
CA ALA A 26 0.69 -16.32 7.80
C ALA A 26 2.10 -16.37 7.21
N ASP A 27 2.24 -16.82 5.95
CA ASP A 27 3.52 -16.90 5.25
C ASP A 27 4.10 -15.52 4.89
N ASN A 28 3.26 -14.48 4.78
CA ASN A 28 3.67 -13.12 4.41
C ASN A 28 3.42 -12.08 5.50
N MET A 29 3.20 -12.50 6.76
CA MET A 29 2.77 -11.62 7.84
C MET A 29 3.75 -10.45 8.05
N SER A 30 5.06 -10.73 7.98
CA SER A 30 6.11 -9.71 8.09
C SER A 30 6.03 -8.66 6.97
N LYS A 31 5.76 -9.08 5.73
CA LYS A 31 5.58 -8.17 4.58
C LYS A 31 4.31 -7.34 4.71
N VAL A 32 3.23 -7.93 5.19
CA VAL A 32 1.96 -7.22 5.45
C VAL A 32 2.18 -6.12 6.50
N VAL A 33 2.77 -6.47 7.65
CA VAL A 33 3.06 -5.51 8.73
C VAL A 33 4.01 -4.41 8.23
N PHE A 34 5.08 -4.77 7.52
CA PHE A 34 6.01 -3.81 6.93
C PHE A 34 5.32 -2.87 5.93
N SER A 35 4.44 -3.40 5.07
CA SER A 35 3.67 -2.59 4.13
C SER A 35 2.79 -1.56 4.84
N ILE A 36 2.16 -1.92 5.97
CA ILE A 36 1.35 -0.99 6.76
C ILE A 36 2.22 0.15 7.30
N PHE A 37 3.39 -0.16 7.89
CA PHE A 37 4.32 0.85 8.37
C PHE A 37 4.77 1.81 7.26
N MET A 38 5.09 1.27 6.08
CA MET A 38 5.49 2.08 4.92
C MET A 38 4.36 2.97 4.40
N CYS A 39 3.11 2.50 4.42
CA CYS A 39 1.96 3.33 4.07
C CYS A 39 1.76 4.50 5.05
N ILE A 40 1.95 4.27 6.36
CA ILE A 40 1.89 5.34 7.37
C ILE A 40 3.03 6.35 7.13
N ALA A 41 4.24 5.87 6.88
CA ALA A 41 5.39 6.73 6.57
C ALA A 41 5.13 7.58 5.31
N TRP A 42 4.55 6.99 4.26
CA TRP A 42 4.16 7.73 3.05
C TRP A 42 3.19 8.88 3.34
N LEU A 43 2.14 8.61 4.11
CA LEU A 43 1.17 9.64 4.50
C LEU A 43 1.82 10.74 5.34
N ALA A 44 2.73 10.40 6.25
CA ALA A 44 3.46 11.36 7.06
C ALA A 44 4.36 12.26 6.20
N VAL A 45 5.13 11.69 5.26
CA VAL A 45 5.96 12.45 4.32
C VAL A 45 5.11 13.39 3.47
N LEU A 46 3.99 12.90 2.94
CA LEU A 46 3.08 13.70 2.12
C LEU A 46 2.48 14.86 2.93
N TYR A 47 2.11 14.62 4.19
CA TYR A 47 1.62 15.67 5.08
C TYR A 47 2.68 16.77 5.31
N VAL A 48 3.93 16.39 5.57
CA VAL A 48 5.02 17.35 5.76
C VAL A 48 5.29 18.15 4.47
N LEU A 49 5.35 17.50 3.32
CA LEU A 49 5.56 18.18 2.03
C LEU A 49 4.46 19.18 1.72
N VAL A 50 3.19 18.81 1.92
CA VAL A 50 2.06 19.73 1.75
C VAL A 50 2.13 20.86 2.77
N GLY A 51 2.56 20.59 4.01
CA GLY A 51 2.82 21.61 5.02
C GLY A 51 3.87 22.64 4.57
N VAL A 52 4.98 22.19 3.97
CA VAL A 52 6.01 23.08 3.41
C VAL A 52 5.45 23.90 2.25
N VAL A 53 4.68 23.29 1.34
CA VAL A 53 4.06 24.01 0.22
C VAL A 53 3.07 25.06 0.72
N ASN A 54 2.24 24.75 1.71
CA ASN A 54 1.34 25.70 2.35
C ASN A 54 2.10 26.83 3.04
N PHE A 55 3.20 26.50 3.73
CA PHE A 55 4.02 27.49 4.40
C PHE A 55 4.67 28.47 3.40
N VAL A 56 5.30 27.95 2.34
CA VAL A 56 5.90 28.77 1.29
C VAL A 56 4.83 29.58 0.55
N GLY A 57 3.71 28.95 0.21
CA GLY A 57 2.58 29.61 -0.43
C GLY A 57 1.97 30.72 0.42
N GLY A 58 1.90 30.52 1.75
CA GLY A 58 1.46 31.54 2.69
C GLY A 58 2.43 32.72 2.77
N GLN A 59 3.74 32.46 2.88
CA GLN A 59 4.75 33.53 2.91
C GLN A 59 4.80 34.34 1.61
N VAL A 60 4.61 33.69 0.46
CA VAL A 60 4.51 34.38 -0.85
C VAL A 60 3.18 35.11 -0.98
N GLY A 61 2.08 34.53 -0.49
CA GLY A 61 0.76 35.14 -0.47
C GLY A 61 0.75 36.42 0.35
N ASP A 62 1.27 36.38 1.58
CA ASP A 62 1.40 37.56 2.45
C ASP A 62 2.23 38.69 1.82
N ALA A 63 3.19 38.35 0.94
CA ALA A 63 4.03 39.31 0.23
C ALA A 63 3.35 39.95 -0.99
N TRP A 64 2.31 39.32 -1.57
CA TRP A 64 1.61 39.82 -2.76
C TRP A 64 0.20 40.35 -2.46
N GLU A 65 -0.61 39.64 -1.66
CA GLU A 65 -1.99 40.00 -1.30
C GLU A 65 -2.35 39.41 0.07
N ARG A 66 -2.67 40.28 1.05
CA ARG A 66 -2.96 39.90 2.45
C ARG A 66 -4.19 38.99 2.66
N ASP A 67 -5.06 38.85 1.65
CA ASP A 67 -6.36 38.17 1.76
C ASP A 67 -6.44 36.87 0.93
N LEU A 68 -5.30 36.22 0.64
CA LEU A 68 -5.33 34.90 0.01
C LEU A 68 -5.72 33.84 1.04
N PRO A 69 -6.84 33.12 0.86
CA PRO A 69 -7.24 32.09 1.81
C PRO A 69 -6.19 30.99 1.82
N THR A 70 -5.62 30.68 2.99
CA THR A 70 -4.78 29.50 3.20
C THR A 70 -5.61 28.25 2.89
N ALA A 71 -5.45 27.73 1.67
CA ALA A 71 -6.15 26.54 1.23
C ALA A 71 -5.63 25.33 2.01
N ASN A 72 -6.53 24.51 2.57
CA ASN A 72 -6.14 23.23 3.16
C ASN A 72 -5.85 22.21 2.05
N ILE A 73 -4.68 22.35 1.41
CA ILE A 73 -4.26 21.54 0.23
C ILE A 73 -4.26 20.04 0.55
N TYR A 74 -4.01 19.65 1.81
CA TYR A 74 -3.92 18.24 2.20
C TYR A 74 -5.26 17.49 2.11
N ASN A 75 -6.37 18.19 2.35
CA ASN A 75 -7.72 17.62 2.27
C ASN A 75 -8.42 17.95 0.95
N HIS A 76 -7.72 18.59 0.00
CA HIS A 76 -8.28 18.88 -1.31
C HIS A 76 -8.54 17.58 -2.09
N PRO A 77 -9.64 17.48 -2.86
CA PRO A 77 -9.94 16.30 -3.69
C PRO A 77 -8.80 15.89 -4.64
N TYR A 78 -7.96 16.84 -5.07
CA TYR A 78 -6.77 16.57 -5.88
C TYR A 78 -5.65 15.84 -5.13
N CYS A 79 -5.63 15.89 -3.81
CA CYS A 79 -4.63 15.19 -2.99
C CYS A 79 -4.99 13.70 -2.77
N PHE A 80 -6.28 13.35 -2.89
CA PHE A 80 -6.78 11.98 -2.79
C PHE A 80 -6.10 10.99 -3.77
N PRO A 81 -6.03 11.26 -5.09
CA PRO A 81 -5.37 10.35 -6.02
C PRO A 81 -3.88 10.14 -5.69
N ILE A 82 -3.18 11.18 -5.21
CA ILE A 82 -1.76 11.08 -4.83
C ILE A 82 -1.59 10.14 -3.63
N LYS A 83 -2.48 10.25 -2.63
CA LYS A 83 -2.50 9.34 -1.47
C LYS A 83 -2.71 7.89 -1.92
N VAL A 84 -3.68 7.65 -2.80
CA VAL A 84 -4.04 6.31 -3.30
C VAL A 84 -2.91 5.70 -4.15
N ILE A 85 -2.38 6.45 -5.11
CA ILE A 85 -1.30 5.98 -6.00
C ILE A 85 -0.06 5.62 -5.18
N GLY A 86 0.32 6.45 -4.21
CA GLY A 86 1.47 6.16 -3.34
C GLY A 86 1.30 4.89 -2.52
N ILE A 87 0.11 4.64 -1.96
CA ILE A 87 -0.20 3.39 -1.24
C ILE A 87 -0.08 2.18 -2.18
N ILE A 88 -0.63 2.27 -3.40
CA ILE A 88 -0.52 1.20 -4.40
C ILE A 88 0.95 0.94 -4.76
N CYS A 89 1.74 1.98 -4.95
CA CYS A 89 3.18 1.87 -5.21
C CYS A 89 3.93 1.21 -4.05
N VAL A 90 3.61 1.55 -2.79
CA VAL A 90 4.23 0.93 -1.61
C VAL A 90 3.88 -0.56 -1.55
N ILE A 91 2.62 -0.92 -1.73
CA ILE A 91 2.19 -2.32 -1.76
C ILE A 91 2.90 -3.06 -2.89
N PHE A 92 2.92 -2.50 -4.10
CA PHE A 92 3.63 -3.11 -5.22
C PHE A 92 5.13 -3.27 -4.92
N TYR A 93 5.78 -2.27 -4.33
CA TYR A 93 7.19 -2.34 -3.96
C TYR A 93 7.49 -3.44 -2.93
N VAL A 94 6.70 -3.52 -1.86
CA VAL A 94 6.90 -4.51 -0.78
C VAL A 94 6.63 -5.94 -1.26
N PHE A 95 5.62 -6.12 -2.11
CA PHE A 95 5.25 -7.43 -2.65
C PHE A 95 5.97 -7.79 -3.95
N ARG A 96 6.71 -6.86 -4.56
CA ARG A 96 7.67 -7.13 -5.62
C ARG A 96 8.93 -7.75 -5.03
N ASP A 97 8.74 -8.89 -4.36
CA ASP A 97 9.83 -9.73 -3.92
C ASP A 97 10.28 -10.66 -5.06
N LYS A 98 11.57 -10.96 -5.05
CA LYS A 98 12.41 -11.41 -6.16
C LYS A 98 11.87 -12.67 -6.87
N ARG A 99 11.10 -12.49 -7.95
CA ARG A 99 11.10 -13.47 -9.08
C ARG A 99 12.39 -13.40 -9.93
N ILE A 100 13.47 -12.85 -9.37
CA ILE A 100 14.81 -12.83 -9.95
C ILE A 100 15.74 -13.39 -8.88
N LYS A 101 15.68 -14.69 -8.69
CA LYS A 101 16.76 -15.58 -8.21
C LYS A 101 16.27 -17.00 -8.53
N ARG A 102 16.44 -17.35 -9.80
CA ARG A 102 16.60 -18.75 -10.23
C ARG A 102 17.93 -19.24 -9.68
#